data_AF-A0A7Z3C523-F1
#
_entry.id   AF-A0A7Z3C523-F1
#
_cell.length_a   1.000
_cell.length_b   1.000
_cell.length_c   1.000
_cell.angle_alpha   90.00
_cell.angle_beta   90.00
_cell.angle_gamma   90.00
#
_symmetry.space_group_name_H-M   'P 1'
#
loop_
_entity.id
_entity.type
_entity.pdbx_description
1 polymer ?
#
loop_
_entity_poly.entity_id
_entity_poly.type
_entity_poly.pdbx_seq_one_letter_code
_entity_poly.pdbx_strand_id
1 'polypeptide(L)' 'MKIEIIQRHSPDGWVVHMDRLQVRFNSLEQARAFVDQLQARIDAPHPWPQPVVQGWRPDGRRAAVGGKR' A
#
# COMPACT_ATOMS: atom_id res chain seq x y z
N MET A 1 -5.01 -2.21 11.38
CA MET A 1 -5.32 -3.52 10.78
C MET A 1 -4.56 -4.57 11.57
N LYS A 2 -5.21 -5.53 12.23
CA LYS A 2 -4.51 -6.62 12.92
C LYS A 2 -4.39 -7.77 11.93
N ILE A 3 -3.19 -7.99 11.40
CA ILE A 3 -2.91 -9.15 10.57
C ILE A 3 -2.32 -10.20 11.48
N GLU A 4 -3.10 -11.22 11.82
CA GLU A 4 -2.64 -12.36 12.60
C GLU A 4 -2.14 -13.44 11.64
N ILE A 5 -0.81 -13.49 11.48
CA ILE A 5 -0.16 -14.41 10.55
C ILE A 5 0.02 -15.76 11.24
N ILE A 6 -0.97 -16.63 11.04
CA ILE A 6 -0.93 -17.99 11.56
C ILE A 6 -0.49 -18.90 10.42
N GLN A 7 0.74 -19.43 10.49
CA GLN A 7 1.21 -20.48 9.60
C GLN A 7 0.68 -21.82 10.12
N ARG A 8 -0.20 -22.47 9.36
CA ARG A 8 -0.59 -23.86 9.62
C ARG A 8 -0.15 -24.78 8.50
N HIS A 9 0.42 -25.91 8.89
CA HIS A 9 0.56 -27.06 8.01
C HIS A 9 -0.83 -27.67 7.78
N SER A 10 -1.31 -27.61 6.55
CA SER A 10 -2.57 -28.21 6.10
C SER A 10 -2.26 -29.45 5.25
N PRO A 11 -3.18 -30.41 5.12
CA PRO A 11 -2.97 -31.58 4.26
C PRO A 11 -2.59 -31.21 2.81
N ASP A 12 -3.02 -30.04 2.36
CA ASP A 12 -2.75 -29.50 1.02
C ASP A 12 -1.61 -28.48 0.94
N GLY A 13 -0.81 -28.27 2.00
CA GLY A 13 0.32 -27.34 2.00
C GLY A 13 0.27 -26.25 3.09
N TRP A 14 0.83 -25.07 2.79
CA TRP A 14 1.00 -23.97 3.75
C TRP A 14 -0.08 -22.91 3.58
N VAL A 15 -0.63 -22.41 4.69
CA VAL A 15 -1.67 -21.36 4.65
C VAL A 15 -1.26 -20.19 5.52
N VAL A 16 -1.38 -18.98 4.97
CA VAL A 16 -1.24 -17.70 5.67
C VAL A 16 -2.63 -17.12 5.89
N HIS A 17 -3.00 -16.95 7.17
CA HIS A 17 -4.23 -16.29 7.56
C HIS A 17 -4.00 -14.77 7.70
N MET A 18 -4.95 -13.97 7.22
CA MET A 18 -4.95 -12.51 7.29
C MET A 18 -6.38 -12.06 7.62
N ASP A 19 -6.71 -12.00 8.92
CA ASP A 19 -8.08 -11.71 9.39
C ASP A 19 -9.07 -12.71 8.74
N ARG A 20 -9.96 -12.24 7.85
CA ARG A 20 -10.90 -13.10 7.10
C ARG A 20 -10.35 -13.72 5.81
N LEU A 21 -9.14 -13.36 5.40
CA LEU A 21 -8.52 -13.83 4.16
C LEU A 21 -7.54 -14.97 4.44
N GLN A 22 -7.47 -15.93 3.52
CA GLN A 22 -6.54 -17.07 3.57
C GLN A 22 -5.82 -17.18 2.23
N VAL A 23 -4.50 -17.30 2.26
CA VAL A 23 -3.67 -17.49 1.07
C VAL A 23 -2.90 -18.79 1.22
N ARG A 24 -2.99 -19.65 0.20
CA ARG A 24 -2.36 -20.97 0.17
C ARG A 24 -1.04 -20.90 -0.60
N PHE A 25 -0.04 -21.64 -0.12
CA PHE A 25 1.28 -21.75 -0.71
C PHE A 25 1.70 -23.21 -0.77
N ASN A 26 2.45 -23.55 -1.83
CA ASN A 26 2.97 -24.90 -2.04
C ASN A 26 4.25 -25.16 -1.24
N SER A 27 4.92 -24.10 -0.78
CA SER A 27 6.20 -24.17 -0.06
C SER A 27 6.24 -23.21 1.13
N LEU A 28 6.93 -23.62 2.19
CA LEU A 28 7.17 -22.80 3.38
C LEU A 28 7.90 -21.50 3.04
N GLU A 29 8.89 -21.57 2.15
CA GLU A 29 9.72 -20.41 1.77
C GLU A 29 8.86 -19.31 1.11
N GLN A 30 7.92 -19.69 0.24
CA GLN A 30 6.99 -18.75 -0.39
C GLN A 30 6.04 -18.12 0.63
N ALA A 31 5.49 -18.94 1.54
CA ALA A 31 4.64 -18.42 2.62
C ALA A 31 5.41 -17.43 3.50
N ARG A 32 6.67 -17.73 3.83
CA ARG A 32 7.52 -16.87 4.66
C ARG A 32 7.88 -15.57 3.95
N ALA A 33 8.29 -15.63 2.69
CA ALA A 33 8.62 -14.44 1.91
C ALA A 33 7.40 -13.51 1.75
N PHE A 34 6.21 -14.07 1.54
CA PHE A 34 4.96 -13.31 1.49
C PHE A 34 4.68 -12.58 2.81
N VAL A 35 4.82 -13.30 3.93
CA VAL A 35 4.64 -12.76 5.29
C VAL A 35 5.62 -11.63 5.57
N ASP A 36 6.90 -11.83 5.24
CA ASP A 36 7.96 -10.86 5.47
C ASP A 36 7.70 -9.57 4.68
N GLN A 37 7.38 -9.69 3.39
CA GLN A 37 7.01 -8.56 2.54
C GLN A 37 5.77 -7.83 3.04
N LEU A 38 4.75 -8.56 3.48
CA LEU A 38 3.51 -7.97 3.99
C LEU A 38 3.78 -7.17 5.27
N GLN A 39 4.55 -7.75 6.19
CA GLN A 39 4.94 -7.10 7.43
C GLN A 39 5.78 -5.86 7.18
N ALA A 40 6.76 -5.94 6.26
CA ALA A 40 7.59 -4.80 5.88
C ALA A 40 6.76 -3.66 5.28
N ARG A 41 5.73 -3.97 4.48
CA ARG A 41 4.82 -2.94 3.94
C ARG A 41 3.94 -2.31 5.00
N ILE A 42 3.51 -3.03 6.02
CA ILE A 42 2.67 -2.50 7.10
C ILE A 42 3.49 -1.63 8.06
N ASP A 43 4.73 -2.04 8.33
CA ASP A 43 5.66 -1.31 9.18
C ASP A 43 6.27 -0.09 8.47
N ALA A 44 6.36 -0.15 7.14
CA ALA A 44 6.91 0.95 6.36
C ALA A 44 6.14 2.26 6.65
N PRO A 45 6.85 3.37 6.91
CA PRO A 45 6.22 4.67 7.04
C PRO A 45 5.54 5.00 5.71
N HIS A 46 4.22 5.05 5.71
CA HIS A 46 3.45 5.54 4.58
C HIS A 46 3.32 7.06 4.72
N PRO A 47 4.15 7.88 4.05
CA PRO A 47 3.90 9.31 4.02
C PRO A 47 2.51 9.53 3.44
N TRP A 48 1.65 10.19 4.23
CA TRP A 48 0.37 10.64 3.70
C TRP A 48 0.66 11.54 2.50
N PRO A 49 0.00 11.34 1.34
CA PRO A 49 0.16 12.26 0.23
C PRO A 49 -0.19 13.64 0.76
N GLN A 50 0.82 14.49 0.88
CA GLN A 50 0.58 15.88 1.21
C GLN A 50 -0.33 16.40 0.11
N PRO A 51 -1.42 17.12 0.47
CA PRO A 51 -2.26 17.73 -0.54
C PRO A 51 -1.34 18.61 -1.38
N VAL A 52 -0.99 18.11 -2.57
CA VAL A 52 -0.36 18.95 -3.56
C VAL A 52 -1.46 19.93 -3.90
N VAL A 53 -1.39 21.11 -3.30
CA VAL A 53 -2.17 22.28 -3.71
C VAL A 53 -1.63 22.74 -5.06
N GLN A 54 -1.62 21.84 -6.06
CA GLN A 54 -1.28 22.17 -7.43
C GLN A 54 -2.53 22.74 -8.07
N GLY A 55 -2.74 24.03 -7.83
CA GLY A 55 -3.41 24.89 -8.80
C GLY A 55 -4.93 24.88 -8.83
N TRP A 56 -5.63 24.54 -7.74
CA TRP A 56 -7.00 25.05 -7.64
C TRP A 56 -6.95 26.55 -7.33
N ARG A 57 -7.02 27.37 -8.39
CA ARG A 57 -7.35 28.79 -8.29
C ARG A 57 -8.85 28.93 -8.53
N PRO A 58 -9.66 29.31 -7.53
CA PRO A 58 -11.09 29.51 -7.72
C PRO A 58 -11.47 30.79 -8.47
N ASP A 59 -10.55 31.53 -9.09
CA ASP A 59 -10.92 32.80 -9.74
C ASP A 59 -9.95 33.28 -10.85
N GLY A 60 -10.25 32.89 -12.09
CA GLY A 60 -10.59 33.81 -13.19
C GLY A 60 -9.63 34.89 -13.74
N ARG A 61 -8.51 35.29 -13.12
CA ARG A 61 -7.70 36.40 -13.68
C ARG A 61 -6.59 35.94 -14.65
N ARG A 62 -6.84 36.16 -15.94
CA ARG A 62 -5.87 36.12 -17.04
C ARG A 62 -4.68 37.03 -16.70
N ALA A 63 -3.46 36.48 -16.71
CA ALA A 63 -2.25 37.29 -16.63
C ALA A 63 -2.17 38.16 -17.90
N ALA A 64 -2.27 39.48 -17.72
CA ALA A 64 -2.08 40.43 -18.80
C ALA A 64 -0.60 40.44 -19.22
N VAL A 65 -0.34 40.04 -20.47
CA VAL A 65 0.97 40.24 -21.10
C VAL A 65 1.09 41.72 -21.46
N GLY A 66 1.95 42.44 -20.74
CA GLY A 66 2.19 43.85 -20.94
C GLY A 66 2.90 44.09 -22.28
N GLY A 67 2.22 44.78 -23.18
CA GLY A 67 2.86 45.43 -24.32
C GLY A 67 3.80 46.53 -23.84
N LYS A 68 5.03 46.52 -24.33
CA LYS A 68 5.92 47.68 -24.25
C LYS A 68 6.31 48.05 -25.67
N ARG A 69 6.00 49.31 -25.97
CA ARG A 69 6.34 50.07 -27.17
C ARG A 69 7.86 50.20 -27.31
#